data_AF-A0A2P5YD92-F1
#
_entry.id   AF-A0A2P5YD92-F1
#
_cell.length_a   1.000
_cell.length_b   1.000
_cell.length_c   1.000
_cell.angle_alpha   90.00
_cell.angle_beta   90.00
_cell.angle_gamma   90.00
#
_symmetry.space_group_name_H-M   'P 1'
#
loop_
_entity.id
_entity.type
_entity.pdbx_description
1 polymer ?
#
loop_
_entity_poly.entity_id
_entity_poly.type
_entity_poly.pdbx_seq_one_letter_code
_entity_poly.pdbx_strand_id
1 'polypeptide(L)'
;MISPSFSSPLPLPLFCLLFIMLGIPVSLTTPDYEREYEHLFQNCRNGTFKCGNITAGFPFRGGDREKECGHRDLELQCDSDITTMEIHGVRYRVLEIRPDRQILGISTIANNSNIHPERCSDSANTSILQNSLERLRNSTLDWKGALKTGFEVQWGKNYSEECWKCNSSGGACGFNFYDDQAFYCYCPPGNSTGHAGKEWFIHRNEVTDNLG
;
A
#
# COMPACT_ATOMS: atom_id res chain seq x y z
N MET A 1 -54.66 -7.21 68.50
CA MET A 1 -54.48 -5.94 67.77
C MET A 1 -53.05 -5.93 67.25
N ILE A 2 -52.90 -6.02 65.93
CA ILE A 2 -51.63 -6.01 65.21
C ILE A 2 -51.27 -4.55 64.96
N SER A 3 -50.01 -4.18 65.19
CA SER A 3 -49.41 -2.96 64.66
C SER A 3 -48.07 -3.34 64.02
N PRO A 4 -47.86 -3.09 62.72
CA PRO A 4 -46.58 -3.32 62.08
C PRO A 4 -45.63 -2.17 62.39
N SER A 5 -44.40 -2.48 62.78
CA SER A 5 -43.30 -1.54 62.82
C SER A 5 -42.91 -1.16 61.39
N PHE A 6 -43.08 0.12 61.06
CA PHE A 6 -42.73 0.74 59.78
C PHE A 6 -41.22 0.66 59.53
N SER A 7 -40.84 -0.04 58.48
CA SER A 7 -39.54 0.06 57.84
C SER A 7 -39.41 1.43 57.20
N SER A 8 -38.47 2.23 57.67
CA SER A 8 -38.16 3.56 57.13
C SER A 8 -37.76 3.45 55.65
N PRO A 9 -38.29 4.29 54.75
CA PRO A 9 -37.80 4.34 53.38
C PRO A 9 -36.42 4.99 53.39
N LEU A 10 -35.41 4.26 52.94
CA LEU A 10 -34.11 4.83 52.64
C LEU A 10 -34.29 5.97 51.61
N PRO A 11 -33.53 7.06 51.72
CA PRO A 11 -33.69 8.21 50.85
C PRO A 11 -33.42 7.80 49.39
N LEU A 12 -34.46 7.93 48.55
CA LEU A 12 -34.45 7.73 47.10
C LEU A 12 -33.24 8.33 46.35
N PRO A 13 -32.60 9.46 46.74
CA PRO A 13 -31.42 9.94 46.00
C PRO A 13 -30.19 9.02 46.05
N LEU A 14 -30.05 8.14 47.06
CA LEU A 14 -28.89 7.23 47.13
C LEU A 14 -29.04 5.99 46.23
N PHE A 15 -30.28 5.56 45.97
CA PHE A 15 -30.57 4.41 45.11
C PHE A 15 -30.39 4.77 43.63
N CYS A 16 -30.71 6.00 43.23
CA CYS A 16 -30.45 6.51 41.89
C CYS A 16 -28.94 6.59 41.57
N LEU A 17 -28.09 6.89 42.55
CA LEU A 17 -26.63 6.89 42.37
C LEU A 17 -26.05 5.47 42.22
N LEU A 18 -26.67 4.48 42.87
CA LEU A 18 -26.28 3.07 42.72
C LEU A 18 -26.65 2.48 41.34
N PHE A 19 -27.73 2.95 40.69
CA PHE A 19 -28.05 2.56 39.31
C PHE A 19 -27.17 3.23 38.25
N ILE A 20 -26.64 4.43 38.51
CA ILE A 20 -25.71 5.09 37.58
C ILE A 20 -24.36 4.35 37.55
N MET A 21 -23.93 3.74 38.65
CA MET A 21 -22.71 2.93 38.72
C MET A 21 -22.89 1.46 38.28
N LEU A 22 -24.13 0.98 38.16
CA LEU A 22 -24.48 -0.35 37.63
C LEU A 22 -25.10 -0.32 36.22
N GLY A 23 -25.13 0.86 35.57
CA GLY A 23 -25.90 1.10 34.34
C GLY A 23 -25.12 1.67 33.16
N ILE A 24 -23.79 1.78 33.22
CA ILE A 24 -23.01 1.93 32.00
C ILE A 24 -22.66 0.51 31.56
N PRO A 25 -23.30 -0.04 30.51
CA PRO A 25 -22.85 -1.30 29.96
C PRO A 25 -21.36 -1.15 29.63
N VAL A 26 -20.55 -2.11 30.07
CA VAL A 26 -19.12 -2.24 29.73
C VAL A 26 -18.88 -2.19 28.20
N SER A 27 -19.94 -2.28 27.41
CA SER A 27 -20.01 -2.08 25.96
C SER A 27 -19.69 -0.66 25.44
N LEU A 28 -19.52 0.36 26.29
CA LEU A 28 -19.27 1.75 25.81
C LEU A 28 -17.80 2.07 25.54
N THR A 29 -16.91 1.09 25.59
CA THR A 29 -15.54 1.20 25.03
C THR A 29 -15.30 0.05 24.06
N THR A 30 -15.71 0.20 22.78
CA THR A 30 -15.15 -0.48 21.57
C THR A 30 -15.91 -0.28 20.24
N PRO A 31 -17.09 0.37 20.09
CA PRO A 31 -17.82 0.29 18.81
C PRO A 31 -17.15 1.04 17.64
N ASP A 32 -16.26 1.99 17.91
CA ASP A 32 -15.59 2.76 16.86
C ASP A 32 -14.34 2.04 16.32
N TYR A 33 -13.56 1.40 17.19
CA TYR A 33 -12.35 0.68 16.79
C TYR A 33 -12.64 -0.56 15.93
N GLU A 34 -13.63 -1.38 16.30
CA GLU A 34 -13.98 -2.57 15.49
C GLU A 34 -14.54 -2.18 14.11
N ARG A 35 -15.28 -1.07 14.05
CA ARG A 35 -15.85 -0.55 12.80
C ARG A 35 -14.79 -0.01 11.86
N GLU A 36 -13.79 0.68 12.43
CA GLU A 36 -12.65 1.21 11.69
C GLU A 36 -11.73 0.10 11.17
N TYR A 37 -11.44 -0.91 12.01
CA TYR A 37 -10.69 -2.10 11.59
C TYR A 37 -11.41 -2.87 10.47
N GLU A 38 -12.73 -3.04 10.57
CA GLU A 38 -13.52 -3.70 9.53
C GLU A 38 -13.45 -2.96 8.19
N HIS A 39 -13.59 -1.63 8.23
CA HIS A 39 -13.50 -0.80 7.03
C HIS A 39 -12.13 -0.94 6.36
N LEU A 40 -11.05 -0.86 7.15
CA LEU A 40 -9.70 -1.06 6.67
C LEU A 40 -9.50 -2.47 6.07
N PHE A 41 -9.97 -3.51 6.77
CA PHE A 41 -9.90 -4.90 6.26
C PHE A 41 -10.57 -5.00 4.89
N GLN A 42 -11.79 -4.48 4.75
CA GLN A 42 -12.54 -4.51 3.49
C GLN A 42 -11.85 -3.73 2.37
N ASN A 43 -11.23 -2.59 2.67
CA ASN A 43 -10.57 -1.80 1.65
C ASN A 43 -9.19 -2.37 1.27
N CYS A 44 -8.45 -2.96 2.20
CA CYS A 44 -7.27 -3.74 1.85
C CYS A 44 -7.63 -4.97 1.01
N ARG A 45 -8.77 -5.62 1.31
CA ARG A 45 -9.25 -6.82 0.60
C ARG A 45 -9.75 -6.52 -0.82
N ASN A 46 -10.60 -5.50 -0.97
CA ASN A 46 -11.37 -5.24 -2.19
C ASN A 46 -10.90 -4.00 -2.94
N GLY A 47 -10.26 -3.06 -2.24
CA GLY A 47 -9.77 -1.83 -2.83
C GLY A 47 -8.69 -2.11 -3.86
N THR A 48 -8.70 -1.36 -4.95
CA THR A 48 -7.64 -1.42 -5.97
C THR A 48 -7.37 0.00 -6.43
N PHE A 49 -6.10 0.34 -6.63
CA PHE A 49 -5.75 1.54 -7.36
C PHE A 49 -6.25 1.41 -8.79
N LYS A 50 -6.87 2.47 -9.32
CA LYS A 50 -7.33 2.54 -10.71
C LYS A 50 -7.03 3.93 -11.26
N CYS A 51 -6.33 3.98 -12.39
CA CYS A 51 -6.04 5.23 -13.10
C CYS A 51 -5.71 4.93 -14.56
N GLY A 52 -6.48 5.49 -15.49
CA GLY A 52 -6.38 5.14 -16.91
C GLY A 52 -6.47 3.63 -17.13
N ASN A 53 -5.45 3.04 -17.76
CA ASN A 53 -5.39 1.60 -18.05
C ASN A 53 -4.65 0.78 -16.98
N ILE A 54 -4.26 1.39 -15.86
CA ILE A 54 -3.55 0.70 -14.77
C ILE A 54 -4.52 0.39 -13.66
N THR A 55 -4.55 -0.88 -13.26
CA THR A 55 -5.20 -1.35 -12.04
C THR A 55 -4.18 -2.10 -11.20
N ALA A 56 -4.08 -1.78 -9.91
CA ALA A 56 -3.11 -2.40 -9.00
C ALA A 56 -3.73 -2.71 -7.65
N GLY A 57 -3.43 -3.89 -7.11
CA GLY A 57 -3.69 -4.23 -5.71
C GLY A 57 -2.40 -4.24 -4.90
N PHE A 58 -2.42 -4.91 -3.75
CA PHE A 58 -1.23 -5.18 -2.96
C PHE A 58 -0.10 -5.77 -3.82
N PRO A 59 1.18 -5.33 -3.67
CA PRO A 59 1.70 -4.45 -2.62
C PRO A 59 1.65 -2.95 -2.96
N PHE A 60 0.97 -2.54 -4.03
CA PHE A 60 0.86 -1.13 -4.40
C PHE A 60 -0.18 -0.40 -3.53
N ARG A 61 0.06 0.88 -3.28
CA ARG A 61 -0.89 1.80 -2.63
C ARG A 61 -1.16 3.03 -3.51
N GLY A 62 -2.11 3.86 -3.09
CA GLY A 62 -2.44 5.13 -3.74
C GLY A 62 -3.88 5.22 -4.22
N GLY A 63 -4.25 6.40 -4.72
CA GLY A 63 -5.65 6.72 -5.06
C GLY A 63 -6.53 6.66 -3.80
N ASP A 64 -7.70 6.02 -3.92
CA ASP A 64 -8.64 5.86 -2.81
C ASP A 64 -8.29 4.70 -1.86
N ARG A 65 -7.20 3.96 -2.12
CA ARG A 65 -6.76 2.84 -1.28
C ARG A 65 -5.96 3.36 -0.07
N GLU A 66 -6.26 2.85 1.12
CA GLU A 66 -5.57 3.22 2.36
C GLU A 66 -4.07 2.96 2.27
N LYS A 67 -3.31 3.79 2.99
CA LYS A 67 -1.85 3.80 2.90
C LYS A 67 -1.23 2.51 3.41
N GLU A 68 -1.90 1.86 4.35
CA GLU A 68 -1.51 0.61 5.00
C GLU A 68 -1.79 -0.61 4.12
N CYS A 69 -2.60 -0.47 3.07
CA CYS A 69 -2.90 -1.57 2.18
C CYS A 69 -1.83 -1.79 1.10
N GLY A 70 -0.69 -1.09 1.18
CA GLY A 70 0.45 -1.26 0.28
C GLY A 70 1.71 -0.58 0.82
N HIS A 71 2.84 -0.83 0.15
CA HIS A 71 4.16 -0.41 0.62
C HIS A 71 4.44 1.07 0.25
N ARG A 72 5.18 1.79 1.10
CA ARG A 72 5.56 3.20 0.86
C ARG A 72 6.29 3.42 -0.46
N ASP A 73 7.26 2.58 -0.73
CA ASP A 73 8.06 2.69 -1.96
C ASP A 73 7.33 2.20 -3.23
N LEU A 74 6.08 1.74 -3.10
CA LEU A 74 5.22 1.30 -4.20
C LEU A 74 3.94 2.16 -4.28
N GLU A 75 4.07 3.45 -3.97
CA GLU A 75 2.98 4.42 -4.05
C GLU A 75 2.75 4.90 -5.50
N LEU A 76 1.53 4.67 -5.98
CA LEU A 76 1.05 5.11 -7.28
C LEU A 76 0.26 6.42 -7.15
N GLN A 77 0.46 7.31 -8.10
CA GLN A 77 -0.23 8.59 -8.21
C GLN A 77 -0.98 8.65 -9.54
N CYS A 78 -2.12 9.35 -9.58
CA CYS A 78 -2.91 9.54 -10.79
C CYS A 78 -2.98 11.03 -11.14
N ASP A 79 -2.55 11.37 -12.36
CA ASP A 79 -2.68 12.71 -12.92
C ASP A 79 -3.35 12.62 -14.30
N SER A 80 -4.63 13.01 -14.38
CA SER A 80 -5.39 13.06 -15.64
C SER A 80 -5.28 11.77 -16.47
N ASP A 81 -5.57 10.62 -15.84
CA ASP A 81 -5.43 9.25 -16.38
C ASP A 81 -4.00 8.73 -16.59
N ILE A 82 -2.99 9.50 -16.23
CA ILE A 82 -1.59 9.06 -16.25
C ILE A 82 -1.21 8.54 -14.87
N THR A 83 -0.97 7.23 -14.78
CA THR A 83 -0.38 6.63 -13.57
C THR A 83 1.09 6.96 -13.51
N THR A 84 1.53 7.49 -12.36
CA THR A 84 2.93 7.82 -12.08
C THR A 84 3.38 7.24 -10.76
N MET A 85 4.69 7.12 -10.58
CA MET A 85 5.31 6.71 -9.33
C MET A 85 6.64 7.44 -9.15
N GLU A 86 7.14 7.49 -7.93
CA GLU A 86 8.44 8.07 -7.63
C GLU A 86 9.41 7.00 -7.15
N ILE A 87 10.61 6.98 -7.73
CA ILE A 87 11.71 6.10 -7.29
C ILE A 87 12.93 6.98 -7.09
N HIS A 88 13.43 7.05 -5.85
CA HIS A 88 14.59 7.87 -5.48
C HIS A 88 14.49 9.35 -5.93
N GLY A 89 13.32 9.97 -5.79
CA GLY A 89 13.11 11.38 -6.17
C GLY A 89 12.85 11.61 -7.66
N VAL A 90 12.82 10.55 -8.48
CA VAL A 90 12.55 10.65 -9.92
C VAL A 90 11.14 10.14 -10.20
N ARG A 91 10.35 10.96 -10.90
CA ARG A 91 8.98 10.63 -11.28
C ARG A 91 8.93 9.88 -12.62
N TYR A 92 8.35 8.69 -12.59
CA TYR A 92 8.17 7.82 -13.75
C TYR A 92 6.70 7.66 -14.08
N ARG A 93 6.39 7.45 -15.36
CA ARG A 93 5.08 6.97 -15.82
C ARG A 93 5.07 5.45 -15.73
N VAL A 94 4.02 4.90 -15.13
CA VAL A 94 3.76 3.46 -15.14
C VAL A 94 3.13 3.08 -16.47
N LEU A 95 3.74 2.10 -17.14
CA LEU A 95 3.29 1.57 -18.43
C LEU A 95 2.47 0.29 -18.24
N GLU A 96 2.93 -0.60 -17.36
CA GLU A 96 2.26 -1.87 -17.08
C GLU A 96 2.69 -2.44 -15.72
N ILE A 97 1.84 -3.30 -15.15
CA ILE A 97 2.12 -4.05 -13.92
C ILE A 97 1.82 -5.53 -14.21
N ARG A 98 2.83 -6.38 -14.08
CA ARG A 98 2.73 -7.84 -14.25
C ARG A 98 2.96 -8.54 -12.91
N PRO A 99 1.90 -8.74 -12.11
CA PRO A 99 2.02 -9.23 -10.74
C PRO A 99 2.49 -10.68 -10.64
N ASP A 100 2.20 -11.51 -11.64
CA ASP A 100 2.66 -12.91 -11.75
C ASP A 100 4.19 -13.03 -11.85
N ARG A 101 4.85 -12.01 -12.42
CA ARG A 101 6.31 -11.94 -12.57
C ARG A 101 6.97 -10.92 -11.65
N GLN A 102 6.16 -10.16 -10.92
CA GLN A 102 6.59 -9.02 -10.12
C GLN A 102 7.36 -7.98 -10.94
N ILE A 103 6.91 -7.73 -12.18
CA ILE A 103 7.55 -6.81 -13.12
C ILE A 103 6.71 -5.56 -13.33
N LEU A 104 7.33 -4.39 -13.13
CA LEU A 104 6.76 -3.07 -13.30
C LEU A 104 7.45 -2.40 -14.48
N GLY A 105 6.68 -2.15 -15.54
CA GLY A 105 7.16 -1.41 -16.70
C GLY A 105 6.99 0.09 -16.45
N ILE A 106 8.07 0.86 -16.51
CA ILE A 106 8.06 2.31 -16.28
C ILE A 106 8.81 3.06 -17.37
N SER A 107 8.41 4.30 -17.64
CA SER A 107 9.14 5.20 -18.53
C SER A 107 9.37 6.55 -17.88
N THR A 108 10.46 7.22 -18.26
CA THR A 108 10.72 8.59 -17.82
C THR A 108 9.63 9.51 -18.36
N ILE A 109 9.09 10.38 -17.51
CA ILE A 109 8.20 11.45 -17.98
C ILE A 109 9.09 12.50 -18.64
N ALA A 110 9.01 12.61 -19.97
CA ALA A 110 9.65 13.70 -20.68
C ALA A 110 8.91 15.00 -20.34
N ASN A 111 9.38 15.71 -19.31
CA ASN A 111 8.88 17.05 -19.02
C ASN A 111 9.17 17.92 -20.25
N ASN A 112 8.12 18.53 -20.81
CA ASN A 112 8.23 19.55 -21.86
C ASN A 112 8.75 20.88 -21.28
N SER A 113 9.75 20.83 -20.41
CA SER A 113 10.66 21.95 -20.23
C SER A 113 11.67 21.84 -21.36
N ASN A 114 11.98 22.97 -22.01
CA ASN A 114 12.99 23.06 -23.04
C ASN A 114 14.32 22.44 -22.56
N ILE A 115 14.51 21.14 -22.79
CA ILE A 115 15.83 20.51 -22.78
C ILE A 115 16.46 21.02 -24.07
N HIS A 116 17.01 22.23 -23.98
CA HIS A 116 17.90 22.77 -24.98
C HIS A 116 19.20 21.95 -24.88
N PRO A 117 19.58 21.17 -25.90
CA PRO A 117 20.70 20.23 -25.79
C PRO A 117 22.07 20.91 -25.68
N GLU A 118 22.14 22.23 -25.58
CA GLU A 118 23.41 22.93 -25.71
C GLU A 118 24.33 22.82 -24.49
N ARG A 119 23.85 22.36 -23.33
CA ARG A 119 24.73 22.04 -22.19
C ARG A 119 24.18 20.91 -21.30
N CYS A 120 24.11 19.69 -21.83
CA CYS A 120 24.28 18.53 -20.96
C CYS A 120 25.79 18.29 -20.79
N SER A 121 26.43 18.98 -19.85
CA SER A 121 27.80 18.63 -19.43
C SER A 121 27.82 17.39 -18.54
N ASP A 122 26.66 16.98 -18.03
CA ASP A 122 26.50 15.81 -17.19
C ASP A 122 25.89 14.67 -18.01
N SER A 123 26.59 13.54 -18.08
CA SER A 123 26.05 12.28 -18.57
C SER A 123 25.05 11.73 -17.55
N ALA A 124 23.80 11.58 -17.92
CA ALA A 124 22.80 10.91 -17.10
C ALA A 124 22.77 9.41 -17.43
N ASN A 125 22.97 8.56 -16.43
CA ASN A 125 22.74 7.12 -16.56
C ASN A 125 21.23 6.86 -16.50
N THR A 126 20.70 6.18 -17.52
CA THR A 126 19.28 5.84 -17.60
C THR A 126 19.11 4.41 -18.10
N SER A 127 18.11 3.73 -17.58
CA SER A 127 17.78 2.36 -17.98
C SER A 127 16.87 2.38 -19.20
N ILE A 128 17.13 1.47 -20.14
CA ILE A 128 16.27 1.18 -21.29
C ILE A 128 16.17 -0.33 -21.47
N LEU A 129 15.14 -0.80 -22.15
CA LEU A 129 15.03 -2.22 -22.53
C LEU A 129 16.20 -2.66 -23.41
N GLN A 130 16.67 -3.89 -23.22
CA GLN A 130 17.74 -4.48 -24.03
C GLN A 130 17.40 -4.45 -25.54
N ASN A 131 16.15 -4.76 -25.89
CA ASN A 131 15.71 -4.67 -27.29
C ASN A 131 15.77 -3.25 -27.84
N SER A 132 15.55 -2.23 -27.00
CA SER A 132 15.71 -0.83 -27.39
C SER A 132 17.19 -0.47 -27.57
N LEU A 133 18.09 -1.01 -26.75
CA LEU A 133 19.54 -0.85 -26.90
C LEU A 133 20.05 -1.43 -28.24
N GLU A 134 19.61 -2.63 -28.60
CA GLU A 134 19.98 -3.25 -29.89
C GLU A 134 19.48 -2.41 -31.08
N ARG A 135 18.27 -1.85 -30.96
CA ARG A 135 17.70 -0.98 -32.00
C ARG A 135 18.43 0.37 -32.10
N LEU A 136 18.88 0.93 -30.98
CA LEU A 136 19.73 2.12 -30.93
C LEU A 136 21.08 1.85 -31.63
N ARG A 137 21.73 0.72 -31.32
CA ARG A 137 22.99 0.31 -31.96
C ARG A 137 22.85 0.15 -33.47
N ASN A 138 21.71 -0.38 -33.93
CA ASN A 138 21.40 -0.53 -35.34
C ASN A 138 20.85 0.74 -36.00
N SER A 139 20.80 1.89 -35.31
CA SER A 139 20.26 3.17 -35.81
C SER A 139 18.81 3.10 -36.30
N THR A 140 18.04 2.13 -35.80
CA THR A 140 16.61 1.93 -36.14
C THR A 140 15.65 2.59 -35.15
N LEU A 141 16.20 3.19 -34.10
CA LEU A 141 15.50 3.88 -33.04
C LEU A 141 16.35 5.08 -32.60
N ASP A 142 15.71 6.18 -32.23
CA ASP A 142 16.37 7.34 -31.64
C ASP A 142 16.31 7.27 -30.10
N TRP A 143 17.16 8.06 -29.42
CA TRP A 143 17.21 8.07 -27.96
C TRP A 143 15.86 8.44 -27.33
N LYS A 144 15.12 9.37 -27.95
CA LYS A 144 13.78 9.79 -27.51
C LYS A 144 12.78 8.64 -27.63
N GLY A 145 12.85 7.87 -28.71
CA GLY A 145 12.06 6.66 -28.90
C GLY A 145 12.40 5.59 -27.87
N ALA A 146 13.69 5.35 -27.60
CA ALA A 146 14.14 4.39 -26.61
C ALA A 146 13.65 4.74 -25.19
N LEU A 147 13.78 6.00 -24.75
CA LEU A 147 13.29 6.43 -23.43
C LEU A 147 11.77 6.28 -23.29
N LYS A 148 11.02 6.52 -24.37
CA LYS A 148 9.57 6.31 -24.38
C LYS A 148 9.18 4.84 -24.24
N THR A 149 10.02 3.89 -24.67
CA THR A 149 9.73 2.46 -24.45
C THR A 149 9.81 2.06 -22.99
N GLY A 150 10.53 2.83 -22.17
CA GLY A 150 10.70 2.55 -20.76
C GLY A 150 11.69 1.42 -20.46
N PHE A 151 11.61 0.90 -19.24
CA PHE A 151 12.38 -0.22 -18.72
C PHE A 151 11.58 -0.97 -17.64
N GLU A 152 11.98 -2.20 -17.37
CA GLU A 152 11.35 -3.08 -16.38
C GLU A 152 12.09 -2.99 -15.04
N VAL A 153 11.33 -2.90 -13.94
CA VAL A 153 11.84 -3.04 -12.57
C VAL A 153 11.13 -4.19 -11.88
N GLN A 154 11.83 -4.89 -10.98
CA GLN A 154 11.23 -5.94 -10.16
C GLN A 154 10.94 -5.41 -8.75
N TRP A 155 9.77 -5.74 -8.20
CA TRP A 155 9.47 -5.49 -6.79
C TRP A 155 9.57 -6.80 -5.96
N GLY A 156 9.99 -6.67 -4.69
CA GLY A 156 10.57 -7.76 -3.87
C GLY A 156 9.83 -9.12 -3.82
N LYS A 157 10.60 -10.20 -3.59
CA LYS A 157 10.19 -11.60 -3.85
C LYS A 157 9.42 -12.35 -2.74
N ASN A 158 9.28 -11.81 -1.52
CA ASN A 158 8.71 -12.59 -0.40
C ASN A 158 7.21 -12.33 -0.13
N TYR A 159 6.70 -11.16 -0.49
CA TYR A 159 5.32 -10.81 -0.14
C TYR A 159 4.25 -11.57 -0.88
N SER A 160 4.56 -12.04 -2.08
CA SER A 160 3.57 -12.80 -2.85
C SER A 160 3.19 -14.09 -2.11
N GLU A 161 4.12 -14.75 -1.42
CA GLU A 161 3.83 -16.00 -0.71
C GLU A 161 3.11 -15.75 0.63
N GLU A 162 3.57 -14.78 1.42
CA GLU A 162 2.93 -14.41 2.69
C GLU A 162 1.52 -13.86 2.47
N CYS A 163 1.36 -13.01 1.44
CA CYS A 163 0.07 -12.50 1.04
C CYS A 163 -0.84 -13.62 0.50
N TRP A 164 -0.29 -14.59 -0.24
CA TRP A 164 -1.08 -15.72 -0.70
C TRP A 164 -1.63 -16.54 0.48
N LYS A 165 -0.79 -16.87 1.47
CA LYS A 165 -1.23 -17.55 2.71
C LYS A 165 -2.32 -16.77 3.43
N CYS A 166 -2.14 -15.45 3.58
CA CYS A 166 -3.13 -14.56 4.17
C CYS A 166 -4.46 -14.57 3.40
N ASN A 167 -4.41 -14.48 2.07
CA ASN A 167 -5.61 -14.48 1.23
C ASN A 167 -6.34 -15.83 1.30
N SER A 168 -5.61 -16.95 1.38
CA SER A 168 -6.15 -18.30 1.52
C SER A 168 -6.87 -18.53 2.85
N SER A 169 -6.46 -17.84 3.93
CA SER A 169 -7.20 -17.85 5.20
C SER A 169 -8.39 -16.88 5.23
N GLY A 170 -8.71 -16.22 4.11
CA GLY A 170 -9.75 -15.20 4.01
C GLY A 170 -9.31 -13.81 4.50
N GLY A 171 -8.03 -13.63 4.82
CA GLY A 171 -7.47 -12.35 5.25
C GLY A 171 -7.17 -11.40 4.09
N ALA A 172 -6.71 -10.19 4.40
CA ALA A 172 -6.30 -9.18 3.45
C ALA A 172 -4.87 -8.72 3.74
N CYS A 173 -4.06 -8.60 2.69
CA CYS A 173 -2.67 -8.22 2.81
C CYS A 173 -2.52 -6.70 2.95
N GLY A 174 -1.63 -6.29 3.83
CA GLY A 174 -1.17 -4.91 3.93
C GLY A 174 0.10 -4.83 4.76
N PHE A 175 0.29 -3.66 5.37
CA PHE A 175 1.44 -3.32 6.19
C PHE A 175 0.93 -2.75 7.52
N ASN A 176 1.76 -2.85 8.55
CA ASN A 176 1.42 -2.35 9.87
C ASN A 176 1.40 -0.81 9.87
N PHE A 177 0.43 -0.22 10.57
CA PHE A 177 0.34 1.24 10.79
C PHE A 177 1.59 1.84 11.43
N TYR A 178 2.22 1.11 12.36
CA TYR A 178 3.36 1.59 13.13
C TYR A 178 4.70 1.31 12.45
N ASP A 179 4.72 0.30 11.58
CA ASP A 179 5.90 -0.15 10.86
C ASP A 179 5.48 -0.53 9.43
N ASP A 180 5.56 0.44 8.54
CA ASP A 180 5.13 0.29 7.15
C ASP A 180 6.08 -0.57 6.30
N GLN A 181 7.14 -1.11 6.92
CA GLN A 181 8.02 -2.12 6.36
C GLN A 181 7.63 -3.54 6.81
N ALA A 182 6.74 -3.70 7.80
CA ALA A 182 6.33 -5.02 8.27
C ALA A 182 5.05 -5.49 7.56
N PHE A 183 5.13 -6.63 6.88
CA PHE A 183 3.95 -7.30 6.33
C PHE A 183 2.91 -7.57 7.42
N TYR A 184 1.64 -7.31 7.10
CA TYR A 184 0.53 -7.54 7.99
C TYR A 184 -0.62 -8.24 7.27
N CYS A 185 -1.17 -9.28 7.91
CA CYS A 185 -2.38 -9.96 7.46
C CYS A 185 -3.59 -9.52 8.29
N TYR A 186 -4.47 -8.72 7.68
CA TYR A 186 -5.73 -8.31 8.28
C TYR A 186 -6.73 -9.47 8.22
N CYS A 187 -7.14 -9.99 9.37
CA CYS A 187 -8.12 -11.08 9.44
C CYS A 187 -9.57 -10.57 9.39
N PRO A 188 -10.52 -11.39 8.92
CA PRO A 188 -11.95 -11.10 9.00
C PRO A 188 -12.41 -10.82 10.44
N PRO A 189 -13.46 -10.02 10.61
CA PRO A 189 -14.01 -9.71 11.93
C PRO A 189 -14.49 -10.99 12.62
N GLY A 190 -14.23 -11.10 13.92
CA GLY A 190 -14.55 -12.30 14.72
C GLY A 190 -13.49 -13.40 14.70
N ASN A 191 -12.36 -13.23 14.00
CA ASN A 191 -11.23 -14.15 14.02
C ASN A 191 -9.98 -13.47 14.59
N SER A 192 -9.65 -13.75 15.85
CA SER A 192 -8.81 -12.89 16.72
C SER A 192 -7.29 -12.99 16.54
N THR A 193 -6.77 -13.53 15.44
CA THR A 193 -5.30 -13.68 15.29
C THR A 193 -4.79 -13.21 13.94
N GLY A 194 -4.71 -11.88 13.78
CA GLY A 194 -3.86 -11.25 12.78
C GLY A 194 -2.40 -11.61 13.06
N HIS A 195 -1.71 -12.21 12.07
CA HIS A 195 -0.30 -12.53 12.18
C HIS A 195 0.55 -11.36 11.63
N ALA A 196 1.44 -10.82 12.45
CA ALA A 196 2.50 -9.91 12.01
C ALA A 196 3.65 -10.71 11.36
N GLY A 197 4.03 -10.36 10.13
CA GLY A 197 5.17 -10.94 9.39
C GLY A 197 6.49 -10.20 9.66
N LYS A 198 7.58 -10.63 9.00
CA LYS A 198 8.93 -10.02 9.16
C LYS A 198 9.14 -8.79 8.25
N GLU A 199 10.16 -7.99 8.58
CA GLU A 199 10.59 -6.70 8.01
C GLU A 199 11.03 -6.74 6.52
N TRP A 200 10.86 -5.63 5.78
CA TRP A 200 11.19 -5.46 4.34
C TRP A 200 12.54 -4.83 4.02
N PHE A 201 13.10 -5.14 2.85
CA PHE A 201 14.16 -4.35 2.20
C PHE A 201 13.96 -4.28 0.67
N ILE A 202 14.26 -3.13 0.05
CA ILE A 202 14.45 -3.01 -1.41
C ILE A 202 15.80 -3.63 -1.79
N HIS A 203 15.79 -4.68 -2.62
CA HIS A 203 16.99 -5.10 -3.32
C HIS A 203 17.14 -4.30 -4.63
N ARG A 204 18.12 -3.40 -4.71
CA ARG A 204 18.64 -2.94 -6.00
C ARG A 204 19.44 -4.09 -6.60
N ASN A 205 19.08 -4.57 -7.78
CA ASN A 205 20.01 -5.39 -8.55
C ASN A 205 21.17 -4.49 -8.97
N GLU A 206 22.27 -4.50 -8.21
CA GLU A 206 23.57 -4.08 -8.75
C GLU A 206 24.05 -5.19 -9.67
N VAL A 207 24.03 -4.91 -10.97
CA VAL A 207 24.85 -5.66 -11.92
C VAL A 207 26.28 -5.19 -11.69
N THR A 208 27.06 -5.93 -10.91
CA THR A 208 28.51 -5.78 -10.93
C THR A 208 29.01 -6.49 -12.19
N ASP A 209 29.23 -5.72 -13.26
CA ASP A 209 30.13 -6.18 -14.31
C ASP A 209 31.53 -6.25 -13.72
N ASN A 210 31.96 -7.46 -13.38
CA ASN A 210 33.38 -7.78 -13.22
C ASN A 210 34.00 -7.75 -14.62
N LEU A 211 34.43 -6.57 -15.05
CA LEU A 211 35.41 -6.47 -16.12
C LEU A 211 36.77 -6.92 -15.54
N GLY A 212 37.12 -8.17 -15.85
CA GLY A 212 38.50 -8.61 -15.92
C GLY A 212 39.15 -8.19 -17.23
#